data_AF-A0A6P5T377-F1
#
_entry.id   AF-A0A6P5T377-F1
#
_cell.length_a   1.000
_cell.length_b   1.000
_cell.length_c   1.000
_cell.angle_alpha   90.00
_cell.angle_beta   90.00
_cell.angle_gamma   90.00
#
_symmetry.space_group_name_H-M   'P 1'
#
loop_
_entity.id
_entity.type
_entity.pdbx_description
1 polymer ?
#
loop_
_entity_poly.entity_id
_entity_poly.type
_entity_poly.pdbx_seq_one_letter_code
_entity_poly.pdbx_strand_id
1 'polypeptide(L)'
;MVQGVWSDDPALQLEATTQFRKLLSIERSPPIDEVIKAGAVARLVEFLGRHDMPQLQFEAAWALTNVASGTSDHTRVVIEHGAVPMFVHLLSSGGDDVREQVVVPQKRFLFKFINSQAHESNIA
;
A
#
# COMPACT_ATOMS: atom_id res chain seq x y z
N MET A 1 -0.09 15.64 6.78
CA MET A 1 0.08 14.27 6.22
C MET A 1 0.97 13.41 7.10
N VAL A 2 2.29 13.60 7.14
CA VAL A 2 3.21 12.73 7.93
C VAL A 2 2.81 12.66 9.41
N GLN A 3 2.64 13.81 10.08
CA GLN A 3 2.21 13.82 11.48
C GLN A 3 0.86 13.11 11.73
N GLY A 4 -0.03 13.08 10.75
CA GLY A 4 -1.34 12.45 10.88
C GLY A 4 -1.26 10.92 10.85
N VAL A 5 -0.38 10.31 10.04
CA VAL A 5 -0.16 8.85 10.07
C VAL A 5 0.57 8.39 11.33
N TRP A 6 1.31 9.28 11.99
CA TRP A 6 1.96 9.04 13.28
C TRP A 6 1.12 9.46 14.50
N SER A 7 -0.10 9.98 14.27
CA SER A 7 -1.03 10.32 15.35
C SER A 7 -1.58 9.06 16.03
N ASP A 8 -2.01 9.18 17.28
CA ASP A 8 -2.78 8.14 17.97
C ASP A 8 -4.28 8.18 17.65
N ASP A 9 -4.75 9.24 16.98
CA ASP A 9 -6.16 9.40 16.59
C ASP A 9 -6.46 8.63 15.28
N PRO A 10 -7.33 7.60 15.33
CA PRO A 10 -7.73 6.82 14.16
C PRO A 10 -8.31 7.65 13.00
N ALA A 11 -9.03 8.74 13.31
CA ALA A 11 -9.62 9.60 12.29
C ALA A 11 -8.52 10.38 11.54
N LEU A 12 -7.54 10.91 12.26
CA LEU A 12 -6.38 11.59 11.67
C LEU A 12 -5.50 10.63 10.87
N GLN A 13 -5.33 9.39 11.34
CA GLN A 13 -4.62 8.36 10.59
C GLN A 13 -5.30 8.08 9.25
N LEU A 14 -6.62 7.88 9.25
CA LEU A 14 -7.40 7.63 8.03
C LEU A 14 -7.36 8.82 7.08
N GLU A 15 -7.57 10.03 7.58
CA GLU A 15 -7.52 11.25 6.77
C GLU A 15 -6.13 11.42 6.12
N ALA A 16 -5.07 11.31 6.90
CA ALA A 16 -3.71 11.47 6.41
C ALA A 16 -3.35 10.39 5.37
N THR A 17 -3.76 9.14 5.61
CA THR A 17 -3.53 8.02 4.67
C THR A 17 -4.28 8.24 3.36
N THR A 18 -5.52 8.72 3.44
CA THR A 18 -6.32 9.12 2.27
C THR A 18 -5.63 10.22 1.47
N GLN A 19 -5.04 11.21 2.15
CA GLN A 19 -4.26 12.26 1.50
C GLN A 19 -3.02 11.69 0.81
N PHE A 20 -2.29 10.76 1.43
CA PHE A 20 -1.15 10.08 0.80
C PHE A 20 -1.56 9.35 -0.47
N ARG A 21 -2.64 8.56 -0.41
CA ARG A 21 -3.16 7.85 -1.58
C ARG A 21 -3.51 8.80 -2.71
N LYS A 22 -4.20 9.91 -2.42
CA LYS A 22 -4.56 10.94 -3.42
C LYS A 22 -3.32 11.58 -4.04
N LEU A 23 -2.34 11.95 -3.22
CA LEU A 23 -1.07 12.54 -3.67
C LEU A 23 -0.30 11.60 -4.60
N LEU A 24 -0.30 10.31 -4.28
CA LEU A 24 0.37 9.27 -5.07
C LEU A 24 -0.42 8.84 -6.32
N SER A 25 -1.68 9.26 -6.45
CA SER A 25 -2.53 8.96 -7.62
C SER A 25 -2.44 10.03 -8.72
N ILE A 26 -1.56 11.02 -8.56
CA ILE A 26 -1.35 12.08 -9.55
C ILE A 26 -0.69 11.47 -10.79
N GLU A 27 -1.31 11.65 -11.97
CA GLU A 27 -0.84 11.04 -13.22
C GLU A 27 0.54 11.51 -13.67
N ARG A 28 0.93 12.76 -13.33
CA ARG A 28 2.21 13.34 -13.74
C ARG A 28 3.13 13.51 -12.54
N SER A 29 4.15 12.67 -12.50
CA SER A 29 5.25 12.75 -11.53
C SER A 29 4.78 12.76 -10.07
N PRO A 30 4.15 11.67 -9.59
CA PRO A 30 3.81 11.56 -8.17
C PRO A 30 5.08 11.67 -7.30
N PRO A 31 5.01 12.35 -6.14
CA PRO A 31 6.18 12.60 -5.28
C PRO A 31 6.51 11.35 -4.43
N ILE A 32 6.87 10.25 -5.10
CA ILE A 32 7.11 8.95 -4.45
C ILE A 32 8.36 9.01 -3.57
N ASP A 33 9.43 9.66 -4.03
CA ASP A 33 10.68 9.79 -3.29
C ASP A 33 10.49 10.57 -1.99
N GLU A 34 9.65 11.61 -2.00
CA GLU A 34 9.33 12.41 -0.82
C GLU A 34 8.55 11.58 0.21
N VAL A 35 7.61 10.75 -0.24
CA VAL A 35 6.85 9.85 0.63
C VAL A 35 7.77 8.81 1.28
N ILE A 36 8.71 8.25 0.52
CA ILE A 36 9.72 7.32 1.03
C ILE A 36 10.63 8.01 2.04
N LYS A 37 11.21 9.17 1.70
CA LYS A 37 12.11 9.93 2.58
C LYS A 37 11.41 10.40 3.86
N ALA A 38 10.11 10.66 3.81
CA ALA A 38 9.31 11.00 4.99
C ALA A 38 9.04 9.81 5.93
N GLY A 39 9.50 8.60 5.60
CA GLY A 39 9.29 7.40 6.41
C GLY A 39 7.84 6.91 6.44
N ALA A 40 6.99 7.41 5.53
CA ALA A 40 5.56 7.07 5.52
C ALA A 40 5.33 5.60 5.14
N VAL A 41 6.21 5.00 4.32
CA VAL A 41 6.08 3.60 3.86
C VAL A 41 6.00 2.63 5.03
N ALA A 42 6.92 2.71 6.00
CA ALA A 42 6.91 1.85 7.19
C ALA A 42 5.55 1.89 7.90
N ARG A 43 5.03 3.11 8.12
CA ARG A 43 3.77 3.31 8.81
C ARG A 43 2.57 2.78 8.02
N LEU A 44 2.57 2.95 6.70
CA LEU A 44 1.54 2.41 5.82
C LEU A 44 1.54 0.87 5.83
N VAL A 45 2.70 0.22 5.93
CA VAL A 45 2.76 -1.25 6.07
C VAL A 45 2.16 -1.68 7.41
N GLU A 46 2.43 -0.98 8.51
CA GLU A 46 1.81 -1.28 9.81
C GLU A 46 0.27 -1.20 9.75
N PHE A 47 -0.27 -0.23 9.00
CA PHE A 47 -1.72 -0.11 8.79
C PHE A 47 -2.35 -1.28 8.04
N LEU A 48 -1.58 -2.05 7.27
CA LEU A 48 -2.07 -3.30 6.69
C LEU A 48 -2.45 -4.33 7.75
N GLY A 49 -1.94 -4.23 8.97
CA GLY A 49 -2.27 -5.11 10.10
C GLY A 49 -3.45 -4.63 10.97
N ARG A 50 -4.04 -3.47 10.67
CA ARG A 50 -5.15 -2.89 11.45
C ARG A 50 -6.49 -3.50 11.05
N HIS A 51 -6.73 -4.76 11.45
CA HIS A 51 -7.97 -5.50 11.15
C HIS A 51 -9.23 -4.85 11.74
N ASP A 52 -9.09 -4.06 12.80
CA ASP A 52 -10.14 -3.25 13.41
C ASP A 52 -10.50 -1.99 12.61
N MET A 53 -9.73 -1.65 11.57
CA MET A 53 -9.94 -0.48 10.71
C MET A 53 -9.86 -0.82 9.20
N PRO A 54 -10.87 -1.50 8.63
CA PRO A 54 -10.84 -1.93 7.22
C PRO A 54 -10.65 -0.79 6.21
N GLN A 55 -11.21 0.40 6.49
CA GLN A 55 -11.05 1.58 5.62
C GLN A 55 -9.62 2.10 5.61
N LEU A 56 -8.93 2.11 6.76
CA LEU A 56 -7.54 2.52 6.87
C LEU A 56 -6.62 1.52 6.16
N GLN A 57 -6.85 0.23 6.39
CA GLN A 57 -6.16 -0.86 5.71
C GLN A 57 -6.28 -0.74 4.18
N PHE A 58 -7.48 -0.41 3.69
CA PHE A 58 -7.75 -0.19 2.26
C PHE A 58 -6.96 1.00 1.68
N GLU A 59 -7.02 2.16 2.33
CA GLU A 59 -6.29 3.35 1.87
C GLU A 59 -4.77 3.16 1.94
N ALA A 60 -4.26 2.45 2.96
CA ALA A 60 -2.85 2.13 3.10
C ALA A 60 -2.36 1.16 2.01
N ALA A 61 -3.13 0.10 1.73
CA ALA A 61 -2.86 -0.82 0.63
C ALA A 61 -2.77 -0.08 -0.71
N TRP A 62 -3.72 0.82 -0.97
CA TRP A 62 -3.70 1.62 -2.19
C TRP A 62 -2.47 2.51 -2.29
N ALA A 63 -2.17 3.27 -1.22
CA ALA A 63 -0.99 4.13 -1.20
C ALA A 63 0.29 3.33 -1.48
N LEU A 64 0.47 2.18 -0.85
CA LEU A 64 1.64 1.31 -1.07
C LEU A 64 1.72 0.77 -2.51
N THR A 65 0.59 0.41 -3.13
CA THR A 65 0.61 -0.01 -4.55
C THR A 65 1.02 1.12 -5.49
N ASN A 66 0.66 2.37 -5.17
CA ASN A 66 1.08 3.52 -5.96
C ASN A 66 2.57 3.83 -5.76
N VAL A 67 3.11 3.71 -4.55
CA VAL A 67 4.57 3.80 -4.30
C VAL A 67 5.30 2.75 -5.14
N ALA A 68 4.83 1.50 -5.11
CA ALA A 68 5.44 0.40 -5.84
C ALA A 68 5.26 0.49 -7.37
N SER A 69 4.39 1.37 -7.87
CA SER A 69 4.23 1.60 -9.32
C SER A 69 5.31 2.49 -9.95
N GLY A 70 6.20 3.05 -9.13
CA GLY A 70 7.33 3.86 -9.57
C GLY A 70 8.49 3.03 -10.13
N THR A 71 9.71 3.32 -9.68
CA THR A 71 10.92 2.62 -10.13
C THR A 71 11.13 1.30 -9.38
N SER A 72 12.10 0.49 -9.83
CA SER A 72 12.53 -0.73 -9.13
C SER A 72 13.01 -0.43 -7.70
N ASP A 73 13.64 0.72 -7.46
CA ASP A 73 14.03 1.13 -6.10
C ASP A 73 12.81 1.43 -5.22
N HIS A 74 11.76 2.06 -5.76
CA HIS A 74 10.52 2.29 -5.01
C HIS A 74 9.86 0.96 -4.62
N THR A 75 9.84 0.02 -5.56
CA THR A 75 9.33 -1.34 -5.31
C THR A 75 10.15 -2.05 -4.22
N ARG A 76 11.48 -2.00 -4.32
CA ARG A 76 12.39 -2.60 -3.34
C ARG A 76 12.14 -2.06 -1.95
N VAL A 77 11.96 -0.75 -1.79
CA VAL A 77 11.64 -0.14 -0.49
C VAL A 77 10.35 -0.73 0.10
N VAL A 78 9.28 -0.87 -0.70
CA VAL A 78 8.02 -1.45 -0.21
C VAL A 78 8.19 -2.92 0.22
N ILE A 79 9.03 -3.68 -0.48
CA ILE A 79 9.34 -5.08 -0.15
C ILE A 79 10.17 -5.18 1.12
N GLU A 80 11.22 -4.37 1.24
CA GLU A 80 12.10 -4.32 2.42
C GLU A 80 11.36 -3.97 3.71
N HIS A 81 10.28 -3.19 3.61
CA HIS A 81 9.39 -2.88 4.73
C HIS A 81 8.37 -3.99 5.06
N GLY A 82 8.39 -5.12 4.34
CA GLY A 82 7.55 -6.28 4.65
C GLY A 82 6.11 -6.18 4.16
N ALA A 83 5.82 -5.39 3.13
CA ALA A 83 4.46 -5.28 2.59
C ALA A 83 3.97 -6.59 1.91
N VAL A 84 4.88 -7.39 1.35
CA VAL A 84 4.53 -8.59 0.57
C VAL A 84 3.80 -9.66 1.41
N PRO A 85 4.33 -10.11 2.57
CA PRO A 85 3.61 -11.04 3.43
C PRO A 85 2.23 -10.54 3.85
N MET A 86 2.10 -9.23 4.13
CA MET A 86 0.83 -8.60 4.50
C MET A 86 -0.18 -8.67 3.36
N PHE A 87 0.24 -8.33 2.13
CA PHE A 87 -0.62 -8.45 0.95
C PHE A 87 -1.05 -9.90 0.68
N VAL A 88 -0.14 -10.87 0.82
CA VAL A 88 -0.48 -12.29 0.69
C VAL A 88 -1.51 -12.71 1.75
N HIS A 89 -1.34 -12.28 3.00
CA HIS A 89 -2.30 -12.55 4.07
C HIS A 89 -3.67 -11.95 3.75
N LEU A 90 -3.74 -10.69 3.32
CA LEU A 90 -4.99 -10.02 2.94
C LEU A 90 -5.70 -10.69 1.76
N LEU A 91 -4.96 -11.19 0.78
CA LEU A 91 -5.53 -11.95 -0.33
C LEU A 91 -6.04 -13.34 0.11
N SER A 92 -5.43 -13.93 1.14
CA SER A 92 -5.73 -15.27 1.65
C SER A 92 -6.85 -15.29 2.69
N SER A 93 -7.02 -14.22 3.47
CA SER A 93 -8.02 -14.10 4.55
C SER A 93 -9.45 -13.82 4.06
N GLY A 94 -9.74 -14.09 2.78
CA GLY A 94 -10.99 -13.70 2.12
C GLY A 94 -12.22 -14.49 2.57
N GLY A 95 -12.89 -14.03 3.62
CA GLY A 95 -14.32 -14.27 3.84
C GLY A 95 -15.16 -13.58 2.77
N ASP A 96 -16.20 -14.26 2.29
CA ASP A 96 -16.88 -13.99 1.02
C ASP A 96 -17.57 -12.62 0.87
N ASP A 97 -17.74 -11.83 1.94
CA ASP A 97 -18.48 -10.55 1.85
C ASP A 97 -17.63 -9.34 1.39
N VAL A 98 -16.30 -9.46 1.36
CA VAL A 98 -15.38 -8.39 0.89
C VAL A 98 -14.85 -8.70 -0.51
N ARG A 99 -15.62 -9.46 -1.31
CA ARG A 99 -15.21 -9.84 -2.67
C ARG A 99 -15.69 -8.90 -3.77
N GLU A 100 -16.80 -8.19 -3.62
CA GLU A 100 -17.49 -7.68 -4.83
C GLU A 100 -17.48 -6.18 -5.12
N GLN A 101 -17.30 -5.26 -4.16
CA GLN A 101 -17.55 -3.84 -4.50
C GLN A 101 -16.38 -2.87 -4.32
N VAL A 102 -15.32 -3.23 -3.58
CA VAL A 102 -14.24 -2.28 -3.25
C VAL A 102 -12.86 -2.76 -3.75
N VAL A 103 -12.75 -4.02 -4.16
CA VAL A 103 -11.47 -4.74 -4.26
C VAL A 103 -11.00 -5.00 -5.71
N VAL A 104 -11.84 -4.73 -6.71
CA VAL A 104 -11.59 -5.17 -8.12
C VAL A 104 -10.43 -4.44 -8.82
N PRO A 105 -10.23 -3.10 -8.66
CA PRO A 105 -9.09 -2.43 -9.28
C PRO A 105 -7.76 -2.81 -8.60
N GLN A 106 -7.75 -2.89 -7.26
CA GLN A 106 -6.54 -3.19 -6.48
C GLN A 106 -6.11 -4.65 -6.59
N LYS A 107 -7.01 -5.64 -6.56
CA LYS A 107 -6.63 -7.06 -6.74
C LYS A 107 -5.92 -7.29 -8.06
N ARG A 108 -6.36 -6.64 -9.14
CA ARG A 108 -5.75 -6.78 -10.47
C ARG A 108 -4.35 -6.17 -10.53
N PHE A 109 -4.12 -5.07 -9.81
CA PHE A 109 -2.80 -4.44 -9.70
C PHE A 109 -1.88 -5.13 -8.69
N LEU A 110 -2.38 -5.60 -7.54
CA LEU A 110 -1.65 -6.41 -6.58
C LEU A 110 -1.21 -7.74 -7.21
N PHE A 111 -2.08 -8.35 -8.02
CA PHE A 111 -1.75 -9.55 -8.79
C PHE A 111 -0.68 -9.26 -9.84
N LYS A 112 -0.75 -8.12 -10.55
CA LYS A 112 0.33 -7.68 -11.45
C LYS A 112 1.63 -7.40 -10.70
N PHE A 113 1.57 -6.79 -9.53
CA PHE A 113 2.72 -6.50 -8.67
C PHE A 113 3.42 -7.80 -8.25
N ILE A 114 2.68 -8.74 -7.67
CA ILE A 114 3.19 -10.05 -7.26
C ILE A 114 3.76 -10.82 -8.47
N ASN A 115 3.07 -10.85 -9.61
CA ASN A 115 3.57 -11.53 -10.82
C ASN A 115 4.79 -10.84 -11.46
N SER A 116 4.88 -9.51 -11.39
CA SER A 116 6.04 -8.76 -11.89
C SER A 116 7.30 -9.08 -11.09
N GLN A 117 7.16 -9.32 -9.78
CA GLN A 117 8.28 -9.71 -8.90
C GLN A 117 8.64 -11.20 -9.05
N ALA A 118 7.67 -12.07 -9.35
CA ALA A 118 7.93 -13.48 -9.65
C ALA A 118 8.76 -13.67 -10.94
N HIS A 119 8.63 -12.77 -11.92
CA HIS A 119 9.37 -12.85 -13.18
C HIS A 119 10.85 -12.43 -13.07
N GLU A 120 11.23 -11.61 -12.07
CA GLU A 120 12.62 -11.23 -11.80
C GLU A 120 13.41 -12.35 -11.11
N SER A 121 12.72 -13.36 -10.56
CA SER A 121 13.36 -14.50 -9.87
C SER A 121 13.73 -15.68 -10.78
N ASN A 122 13.49 -15.58 -12.10
CA ASN A 122 13.73 -16.68 -13.06
C ASN A 122 14.81 -16.37 -14.11
N ILE A 123 15.68 -15.40 -13.81
CA ILE A 123 16.93 -15.13 -14.55
C ILE A 123 18.09 -15.07 -13.54
N ALA A 124 18.41 -16.22 -12.96
CA ALA A 124 19.70 -16.49 -12.31
C ALA A 124 19.97 -18.00 -12.38
#